data_AF-A0A661AY42-F1
#
_entry.id   AF-A0A661AY42-F1
#
_cell.length_a   1.000
_cell.length_b   1.000
_cell.length_c   1.000
_cell.angle_alpha   90.00
_cell.angle_beta   90.00
_cell.angle_gamma   90.00
#
_symmetry.space_group_name_H-M   'P 1'
#
loop_
_entity.id
_entity.type
_entity.pdbx_description
1 polymer ?
#
loop_
_entity_poly.entity_id
_entity_poly.type
_entity_poly.pdbx_seq_one_letter_code
_entity_poly.pdbx_strand_id
1 'polypeptide(L)'
;KLYNVFIGVDAQLVEVNPLVVTGDGNLCCVDAKIILDDSALFRHPEFENWRDPDEYSREELEAKEAGLSFVKLSGNIGCVVNGAGLAMATMDLIKHYGGEPANFLDVGGSSNPQKVVKALDIITREKGVKVILFNIFGGITRCDDIANGLVEAIKQFKPEIPIIARLTGTNQEEGRRILKEAQIPVFTSMDEVVKEAVSITS
;
A
#
# COMPACT_ATOMS: atom_id res chain seq x y z
N LYS A 1 36.65 7.80 1.98
CA LYS A 1 36.22 7.18 0.71
C LYS A 1 34.76 6.70 0.80
N LEU A 2 34.41 5.76 1.70
CA LEU A 2 33.03 5.29 1.86
C LEU A 2 32.02 6.41 2.17
N TYR A 3 32.38 7.39 3.00
CA TYR A 3 31.54 8.58 3.23
C TYR A 3 31.23 9.37 1.95
N ASN A 4 32.19 9.49 1.04
CA ASN A 4 31.97 10.19 -0.23
C ASN A 4 31.07 9.39 -1.16
N VAL A 5 31.11 8.05 -1.09
CA VAL A 5 30.13 7.20 -1.78
C VAL A 5 28.75 7.45 -1.21
N PHE A 6 28.60 7.36 0.12
CA PHE A 6 27.33 7.58 0.82
C PHE A 6 26.66 8.90 0.41
N ILE A 7 27.41 10.01 0.45
CA ILE A 7 26.90 11.33 0.05
C ILE A 7 26.72 11.43 -1.47
N GLY A 8 27.66 10.89 -2.26
CA GLY A 8 27.70 11.07 -3.71
C GLY A 8 26.59 10.35 -4.47
N VAL A 9 26.08 9.24 -3.93
CA VAL A 9 24.99 8.45 -4.54
C VAL A 9 23.65 8.61 -3.82
N ASP A 10 23.57 9.52 -2.83
CA ASP A 10 22.42 9.67 -1.95
C ASP A 10 21.99 8.33 -1.31
N ALA A 11 22.95 7.64 -0.71
CA ALA A 11 22.68 6.39 -0.01
C ALA A 11 21.99 6.65 1.34
N GLN A 12 21.05 5.78 1.71
CA GLN A 12 20.55 5.62 3.07
C GLN A 12 21.45 4.70 3.91
N LEU A 13 22.13 3.74 3.25
CA LEU A 13 23.06 2.82 3.88
C LEU A 13 24.24 2.52 2.95
N VAL A 14 25.44 2.51 3.51
CA VAL A 14 26.63 1.88 2.90
C VAL A 14 27.22 0.94 3.95
N GLU A 15 26.97 -0.35 3.79
CA GLU A 15 27.50 -1.41 4.65
C GLU A 15 28.57 -2.18 3.90
N VAL A 16 29.70 -2.46 4.56
CA VAL A 16 30.75 -3.35 4.05
C VAL A 16 30.91 -4.48 5.04
N ASN A 17 30.58 -5.70 4.64
CA ASN A 17 30.67 -6.86 5.50
C ASN A 17 30.94 -8.15 4.70
N PRO A 18 32.17 -8.70 4.71
CA PRO A 18 33.28 -8.33 5.59
C PRO A 18 34.21 -7.25 4.99
N LEU A 19 34.72 -6.38 5.87
CA LEU A 19 35.91 -5.57 5.63
C LEU A 19 37.12 -6.31 6.20
N VAL A 20 37.94 -6.91 5.33
CA VAL A 20 39.04 -7.78 5.76
C VAL A 20 40.38 -7.06 5.70
N VAL A 21 41.31 -7.50 6.56
CA VAL A 21 42.73 -7.20 6.43
C VAL A 21 43.38 -8.35 5.68
N THR A 22 43.98 -8.08 4.52
CA THR A 22 44.68 -9.08 3.70
C THR A 22 46.05 -9.42 4.29
N GLY A 23 46.69 -10.49 3.81
CA GLY A 23 47.97 -10.98 4.36
C GLY A 23 49.14 -9.98 4.24
N ASP A 24 49.03 -9.01 3.33
CA ASP A 24 49.95 -7.88 3.13
C ASP A 24 49.56 -6.62 3.94
N GLY A 25 48.54 -6.71 4.80
CA GLY A 25 48.12 -5.63 5.71
C GLY A 25 47.18 -4.59 5.10
N ASN A 26 46.69 -4.82 3.87
CA ASN A 26 45.74 -3.92 3.20
C ASN A 26 44.30 -4.18 3.64
N LEU A 27 43.45 -3.15 3.59
CA LEU A 27 42.01 -3.30 3.78
C LEU A 27 41.34 -3.64 2.45
N CYS A 28 40.46 -4.64 2.46
CA CYS A 28 39.68 -5.06 1.31
C CYS A 28 38.19 -5.19 1.65
N CYS A 29 37.33 -4.50 0.89
CA CYS A 29 35.88 -4.68 0.96
C CYS A 29 35.53 -5.93 0.15
N VAL A 30 35.24 -7.05 0.81
CA VAL A 30 34.93 -8.31 0.13
C VAL A 30 33.49 -8.33 -0.38
N ASP A 31 32.59 -7.76 0.41
CA ASP A 31 31.17 -7.63 0.08
C ASP A 31 30.62 -6.30 0.63
N ALA A 32 29.60 -5.77 -0.02
CA ALA A 32 28.98 -4.51 0.35
C ALA A 32 27.49 -4.47 -0.02
N LYS A 33 26.70 -3.86 0.87
CA LYS A 33 25.29 -3.54 0.65
C LYS A 33 25.11 -2.03 0.66
N ILE A 34 24.60 -1.49 -0.44
CA ILE A 34 24.27 -0.07 -0.57
C ILE A 34 22.77 0.04 -0.78
N ILE A 35 22.09 0.81 0.07
CA ILE A 35 20.67 1.14 -0.09
C ILE A 35 20.60 2.60 -0.49
N LEU A 36 20.06 2.88 -1.67
CA LEU A 36 19.87 4.23 -2.21
C LEU A 36 18.59 4.85 -1.64
N ASP A 37 18.54 6.18 -1.56
CA ASP A 37 17.29 6.90 -1.27
C ASP A 37 16.43 6.95 -2.53
N ASP A 38 15.30 6.23 -2.51
CA ASP A 38 14.28 6.24 -3.58
C ASP A 38 13.86 7.66 -3.96
N SER A 39 13.83 8.59 -3.00
CA SER A 39 13.46 9.99 -3.23
C SER A 39 14.50 10.78 -4.02
N ALA A 40 15.74 10.28 -4.11
CA ALA A 40 16.85 10.91 -4.82
C ALA A 40 17.11 10.27 -6.20
N LEU A 41 16.49 9.14 -6.53
CA LEU A 41 16.78 8.42 -7.78
C LEU A 41 16.54 9.25 -9.06
N PHE A 42 15.62 10.22 -9.02
CA PHE A 42 15.37 11.11 -10.17
C PHE A 42 16.61 11.89 -10.63
N ARG A 43 17.62 12.08 -9.76
CA ARG A 43 18.89 12.75 -10.08
C ARG A 43 20.06 11.78 -10.29
N HIS A 44 19.81 10.47 -10.25
CA HIS A 44 20.79 9.39 -10.49
C HIS A 44 20.29 8.40 -11.56
N PRO A 45 20.09 8.85 -12.81
CA PRO A 45 19.55 8.00 -13.88
C PRO A 45 20.42 6.78 -14.20
N GLU A 46 21.70 6.79 -13.83
CA GLU A 46 22.61 5.65 -13.97
C GLU A 46 22.16 4.40 -13.18
N PHE A 47 21.43 4.58 -12.08
CA PHE A 47 20.99 3.47 -11.23
C PHE A 47 19.65 2.86 -11.66
N GLU A 48 18.92 3.48 -12.60
CA GLU A 48 17.64 2.94 -13.07
C GLU A 48 17.82 1.55 -13.70
N ASN A 49 18.94 1.35 -14.41
CA ASN A 49 19.31 0.07 -15.04
C ASN A 49 19.84 -0.99 -14.05
N TRP A 50 20.07 -0.63 -12.78
CA TRP A 50 20.57 -1.56 -11.75
C TRP A 50 19.44 -2.16 -10.92
N ARG A 51 18.20 -1.71 -11.13
CA ARG A 51 17.04 -2.31 -10.46
C ARG A 51 16.89 -3.76 -10.90
N ASP A 52 16.91 -4.64 -9.92
CA ASP A 52 16.55 -6.03 -10.13
C ASP A 52 15.02 -6.13 -10.17
N PRO A 53 14.40 -6.48 -11.31
CA PRO A 53 12.96 -6.65 -11.39
C PRO A 53 12.46 -7.82 -10.54
N ASP A 54 13.32 -8.76 -10.15
CA ASP A 54 12.96 -9.94 -9.37
C ASP A 54 12.91 -9.67 -7.85
N GLU A 55 13.35 -8.48 -7.39
CA GLU A 55 13.30 -8.10 -5.97
C GLU A 55 11.86 -7.82 -5.48
N TYR A 56 10.99 -7.35 -6.37
CA TYR A 56 9.62 -6.99 -6.05
C TYR A 56 8.63 -7.99 -6.64
N SER A 57 7.51 -8.19 -5.95
CA SER A 57 6.41 -8.95 -6.55
C SER A 57 5.86 -8.19 -7.76
N ARG A 58 5.32 -8.93 -8.73
CA ARG A 58 4.65 -8.33 -9.89
C ARG A 58 3.56 -7.34 -9.47
N GLU A 59 2.82 -7.66 -8.42
CA GLU A 59 1.79 -6.81 -7.84
C GLU A 59 2.35 -5.51 -7.25
N GLU A 60 3.50 -5.56 -6.58
CA GLU A 60 4.18 -4.39 -6.03
C GLU A 60 4.69 -3.45 -7.13
N LEU A 61 5.24 -4.01 -8.22
CA LEU A 61 5.64 -3.23 -9.39
C LEU A 61 4.43 -2.57 -10.08
N GLU A 62 3.37 -3.34 -10.36
CA GLU A 62 2.15 -2.81 -10.97
C GLU A 62 1.47 -1.74 -10.08
N ALA A 63 1.53 -1.89 -8.75
CA ALA A 63 1.06 -0.88 -7.80
C ALA A 63 1.90 0.39 -7.88
N LYS A 64 3.23 0.27 -7.87
CA LYS A 64 4.17 1.39 -7.93
C LYS A 64 3.99 2.20 -9.22
N GLU A 65 3.82 1.54 -10.37
CA GLU A 65 3.53 2.20 -11.66
C GLU A 65 2.22 3.00 -11.64
N ALA A 66 1.21 2.53 -10.88
CA ALA A 66 -0.04 3.25 -10.69
C ALA A 66 0.02 4.33 -9.60
N GLY A 67 1.19 4.54 -8.99
CA GLY A 67 1.38 5.47 -7.87
C GLY A 67 0.63 5.05 -6.61
N LEU A 68 0.59 3.74 -6.35
CA LEU A 68 0.10 3.11 -5.12
C LEU A 68 1.30 2.63 -4.30
N SER A 69 1.22 2.73 -2.98
CA SER A 69 2.16 2.02 -2.10
C SER A 69 1.51 0.72 -1.66
N PHE A 70 2.04 -0.42 -2.07
CA PHE A 70 1.48 -1.74 -1.81
C PHE A 70 2.55 -2.67 -1.25
N VAL A 71 2.18 -3.48 -0.26
CA VAL A 71 2.99 -4.60 0.22
C VAL A 71 2.08 -5.79 0.42
N LYS A 72 2.45 -6.93 -0.14
CA LYS A 72 1.70 -8.17 -0.01
C LYS A 72 1.93 -8.81 1.36
N LEU A 73 0.85 -9.30 1.99
CA LEU A 73 0.87 -10.07 3.22
C LEU A 73 0.16 -11.42 3.02
N SER A 74 0.12 -12.25 4.05
CA SER A 74 -0.43 -13.62 3.98
C SER A 74 -1.87 -13.78 4.50
N GLY A 75 -2.59 -12.68 4.70
CA GLY A 75 -3.93 -12.68 5.26
C GLY A 75 -5.07 -12.83 4.26
N ASN A 76 -6.30 -12.57 4.73
CA ASN A 76 -7.55 -12.77 4.00
C ASN A 76 -8.46 -11.52 3.97
N ILE A 77 -8.07 -10.43 4.64
CA ILE A 77 -8.78 -9.14 4.59
C ILE A 77 -7.95 -8.17 3.76
N GLY A 78 -8.41 -7.87 2.55
CA GLY A 78 -7.79 -6.89 1.68
C GLY A 78 -8.03 -5.47 2.21
N CYS A 79 -7.03 -4.60 2.20
CA CYS A 79 -7.14 -3.23 2.69
C CYS A 79 -6.97 -2.24 1.54
N VAL A 80 -7.86 -1.25 1.43
CA VAL A 80 -7.68 -0.07 0.57
C VAL A 80 -7.86 1.17 1.44
N VAL A 81 -6.76 1.89 1.66
CA VAL A 81 -6.70 2.98 2.63
C VAL A 81 -5.96 4.18 2.04
N ASN A 82 -6.26 5.39 2.51
CA ASN A 82 -5.46 6.57 2.19
C ASN A 82 -4.62 7.03 3.39
N GLY A 83 -3.33 7.27 3.14
CA GLY A 83 -2.32 7.60 4.12
C GLY A 83 -1.72 6.37 4.79
N ALA A 84 -0.39 6.23 4.70
CA ALA A 84 0.37 5.12 5.27
C ALA A 84 0.08 4.87 6.76
N GLY A 85 -0.06 5.93 7.56
CA GLY A 85 -0.38 5.80 8.99
C GLY A 85 -1.76 5.19 9.25
N LEU A 86 -2.76 5.58 8.45
CA LEU A 86 -4.11 4.99 8.55
C LEU A 86 -4.11 3.55 8.04
N ALA A 87 -3.33 3.25 7.00
CA ALA A 87 -3.19 1.89 6.47
C ALA A 87 -2.58 0.95 7.51
N MET A 88 -1.51 1.36 8.19
CA MET A 88 -0.92 0.60 9.30
C MET A 88 -1.90 0.41 10.46
N ALA A 89 -2.55 1.49 10.92
CA ALA A 89 -3.53 1.41 11.99
C ALA A 89 -4.72 0.48 11.66
N THR A 90 -5.13 0.44 10.38
CA THR A 90 -6.20 -0.45 9.91
C THR A 90 -5.77 -1.91 10.01
N MET A 91 -4.55 -2.24 9.55
CA MET A 91 -3.99 -3.60 9.67
C MET A 91 -3.83 -4.03 11.14
N ASP A 92 -3.35 -3.12 11.99
CA ASP A 92 -3.19 -3.36 13.41
C ASP A 92 -4.54 -3.66 14.09
N LEU A 93 -5.59 -2.92 13.75
CA LEU A 93 -6.93 -3.19 14.26
C LEU A 93 -7.49 -4.52 13.74
N ILE A 94 -7.24 -4.88 12.48
CA ILE A 94 -7.63 -6.20 11.94
C ILE A 94 -7.00 -7.31 12.78
N LYS A 95 -5.68 -7.21 13.02
CA LYS A 95 -4.96 -8.14 13.90
C LYS A 95 -5.48 -8.15 15.32
N HIS A 96 -5.74 -6.96 15.89
CA HIS A 96 -6.28 -6.81 17.24
C HIS A 96 -7.61 -7.55 17.43
N TYR A 97 -8.48 -7.51 16.41
CA TYR A 97 -9.76 -8.22 16.40
C TYR A 97 -9.68 -9.67 15.92
N GLY A 98 -8.47 -10.21 15.68
CA GLY A 98 -8.24 -11.62 15.35
C GLY A 98 -8.34 -11.96 13.87
N GLY A 99 -8.42 -10.96 12.98
CA GLY A 99 -8.33 -11.14 11.54
C GLY A 99 -6.90 -11.08 11.01
N GLU A 100 -6.74 -11.37 9.72
CA GLU A 100 -5.45 -11.40 9.04
C GLU A 100 -5.46 -10.42 7.85
N PRO A 101 -4.73 -9.30 7.89
CA PRO A 101 -4.64 -8.38 6.77
C PRO A 101 -3.87 -9.05 5.61
N ALA A 102 -4.45 -9.00 4.41
CA ALA A 102 -3.88 -9.59 3.20
C ALA A 102 -2.85 -8.67 2.53
N ASN A 103 -2.88 -7.37 2.83
CA ASN A 103 -1.97 -6.41 2.26
C ASN A 103 -1.91 -5.11 3.09
N PHE A 104 -0.80 -4.38 2.91
CA PHE A 104 -0.76 -2.93 3.09
C PHE A 104 -1.09 -2.29 1.74
N LEU A 105 -1.95 -1.26 1.71
CA LEU A 105 -2.14 -0.43 0.52
C LEU A 105 -2.52 1.00 0.90
N ASP A 106 -1.71 1.95 0.43
CA ASP A 106 -1.99 3.39 0.46
C ASP A 106 -2.25 3.91 -0.96
N VAL A 107 -3.48 4.40 -1.20
CA VAL A 107 -3.88 5.03 -2.49
C VAL A 107 -3.43 6.50 -2.60
N GLY A 108 -2.89 7.07 -1.51
CA GLY A 108 -2.58 8.48 -1.35
C GLY A 108 -3.82 9.36 -1.18
N GLY A 109 -3.64 10.68 -1.12
CA GLY A 109 -4.74 11.64 -0.92
C GLY A 109 -5.63 11.91 -2.13
N SER A 110 -5.35 11.32 -3.30
CA SER A 110 -6.05 11.66 -4.55
C SER A 110 -7.36 10.87 -4.73
N SER A 111 -8.43 11.52 -5.20
CA SER A 111 -9.72 10.88 -5.58
C SER A 111 -9.69 10.12 -6.91
N ASN A 112 -8.52 9.85 -7.50
CA ASN A 112 -8.46 9.31 -8.85
C ASN A 112 -9.10 7.90 -8.93
N PRO A 113 -10.23 7.72 -9.63
CA PRO A 113 -10.92 6.43 -9.71
C PRO A 113 -10.06 5.32 -10.31
N GLN A 114 -9.15 5.66 -11.23
CA GLN A 114 -8.22 4.70 -11.85
C GLN A 114 -7.31 4.02 -10.83
N LYS A 115 -6.87 4.76 -9.80
CA LYS A 115 -6.07 4.19 -8.71
C LYS A 115 -6.86 3.18 -7.89
N VAL A 116 -8.13 3.47 -7.62
CA VAL A 116 -9.04 2.55 -6.90
C VAL A 116 -9.30 1.30 -7.73
N VAL A 117 -9.56 1.44 -9.04
CA VAL A 117 -9.70 0.29 -9.95
C VAL A 117 -8.46 -0.59 -9.91
N LYS A 118 -7.28 0.01 -10.03
CA LYS A 118 -6.02 -0.74 -10.01
C LYS A 118 -5.77 -1.43 -8.67
N ALA A 119 -6.08 -0.77 -7.55
CA ALA A 119 -6.00 -1.36 -6.22
C ALA A 119 -6.92 -2.58 -6.08
N LEU A 120 -8.18 -2.48 -6.54
CA LEU A 120 -9.12 -3.60 -6.52
C LEU A 120 -8.67 -4.75 -7.43
N ASP A 121 -8.20 -4.45 -8.64
CA ASP A 121 -7.64 -5.45 -9.56
C ASP A 121 -6.46 -6.21 -8.94
N ILE A 122 -5.53 -5.51 -8.27
CA ILE A 122 -4.40 -6.16 -7.60
C ILE A 122 -4.87 -7.06 -6.44
N ILE A 123 -5.73 -6.55 -5.56
CA ILE A 123 -6.17 -7.28 -4.36
C ILE A 123 -6.99 -8.52 -4.72
N THR A 124 -7.89 -8.40 -5.72
CA THR A 124 -8.82 -9.48 -6.09
C THR A 124 -8.17 -10.64 -6.84
N ARG A 125 -6.94 -10.48 -7.32
CA ARG A 125 -6.13 -11.59 -7.87
C ARG A 125 -5.64 -12.55 -6.78
N GLU A 126 -5.56 -12.08 -5.54
CA GLU A 126 -5.15 -12.91 -4.42
C GLU A 126 -6.31 -13.77 -3.93
N LYS A 127 -6.22 -15.08 -4.20
CA LYS A 127 -7.28 -16.05 -3.90
C LYS A 127 -7.57 -16.19 -2.40
N GLY A 128 -6.63 -15.80 -1.55
CA GLY A 128 -6.82 -15.80 -0.09
C GLY A 128 -7.78 -14.73 0.42
N VAL A 129 -8.03 -13.67 -0.36
CA VAL A 129 -8.85 -12.53 0.08
C VAL A 129 -10.33 -12.90 0.08
N LYS A 130 -10.98 -12.72 1.23
CA LYS A 130 -12.41 -12.99 1.44
C LYS A 130 -13.27 -11.74 1.55
N VAL A 131 -12.68 -10.60 1.90
CA VAL A 131 -13.36 -9.30 2.02
C VAL A 131 -12.37 -8.18 1.76
N ILE A 132 -12.83 -7.08 1.18
CA ILE A 132 -12.05 -5.85 1.01
C ILE A 132 -12.60 -4.78 1.94
N LEU A 133 -11.74 -4.27 2.81
CA LEU A 133 -11.98 -3.15 3.70
C LEU A 133 -11.51 -1.85 3.04
N PHE A 134 -12.47 -1.03 2.63
CA PHE A 134 -12.23 0.30 2.05
C PHE A 134 -12.35 1.38 3.15
N ASN A 135 -11.23 1.75 3.77
CA ASN A 135 -11.22 2.69 4.89
C ASN A 135 -10.57 4.02 4.48
N ILE A 136 -11.37 5.06 4.29
CA ILE A 136 -10.90 6.34 3.80
C ILE A 136 -11.27 7.49 4.75
N PHE A 137 -10.29 8.37 4.97
CA PHE A 137 -10.47 9.66 5.61
C PHE A 137 -10.41 10.79 4.57
N GLY A 138 -11.56 11.40 4.26
CA GLY A 138 -11.68 12.54 3.36
C GLY A 138 -11.24 13.84 4.04
N GLY A 139 -10.04 14.31 3.72
CA GLY A 139 -9.56 15.64 4.11
C GLY A 139 -9.91 16.67 3.05
N ILE A 140 -8.90 17.04 2.24
CA ILE A 140 -9.06 17.92 1.07
C ILE A 140 -9.97 17.27 0.03
N THR A 141 -9.74 15.98 -0.22
CA THR A 141 -10.59 15.18 -1.11
C THR A 141 -11.88 14.81 -0.39
N ARG A 142 -13.02 15.10 -1.01
CA ARG A 142 -14.34 14.88 -0.43
C ARG A 142 -14.77 13.42 -0.52
N CYS A 143 -15.50 12.94 0.49
CA CYS A 143 -15.95 11.55 0.56
C CYS A 143 -16.95 11.17 -0.54
N ASP A 144 -17.72 12.12 -1.05
CA ASP A 144 -18.67 11.91 -2.16
C ASP A 144 -17.96 11.66 -3.49
N ASP A 145 -16.87 12.38 -3.78
CA ASP A 145 -16.03 12.11 -4.96
C ASP A 145 -15.42 10.71 -4.88
N ILE A 146 -14.92 10.32 -3.70
CA ILE A 146 -14.35 8.99 -3.46
C ILE A 146 -15.42 7.90 -3.58
N ALA A 147 -16.61 8.12 -3.02
CA ALA A 147 -17.72 7.19 -3.12
C ALA A 147 -18.14 6.96 -4.57
N ASN A 148 -18.28 8.03 -5.37
CA ASN A 148 -18.58 7.92 -6.79
C ASN A 148 -17.49 7.13 -7.55
N GLY A 149 -16.22 7.43 -7.27
CA GLY A 149 -15.09 6.69 -7.87
C GLY A 149 -15.09 5.21 -7.53
N LEU A 150 -15.41 4.84 -6.28
CA LEU A 150 -15.54 3.43 -5.87
C LEU A 150 -16.73 2.75 -6.56
N VAL A 151 -17.89 3.39 -6.63
CA VAL A 151 -19.08 2.86 -7.30
C VAL A 151 -18.81 2.64 -8.79
N GLU A 152 -18.12 3.58 -9.45
CA GLU A 152 -17.71 3.44 -10.83
C GLU A 152 -16.73 2.27 -11.01
N ALA A 153 -15.73 2.16 -10.14
CA ALA A 153 -14.75 1.07 -10.16
C ALA A 153 -15.42 -0.31 -10.03
N ILE A 154 -16.37 -0.45 -9.09
CA ILE A 154 -17.12 -1.70 -8.87
C ILE A 154 -17.98 -2.05 -10.09
N LYS A 155 -18.62 -1.06 -10.74
CA LYS A 155 -19.42 -1.29 -11.96
C LYS A 155 -18.57 -1.81 -13.11
N GLN A 156 -17.33 -1.31 -13.23
CA GLN A 156 -16.40 -1.72 -14.28
C GLN A 156 -15.80 -3.11 -14.00
N PHE A 157 -15.32 -3.32 -12.77
CA PHE A 157 -14.55 -4.52 -12.42
C PHE A 157 -15.41 -5.71 -11.97
N LYS A 158 -16.59 -5.44 -11.37
CA LYS A 158 -17.53 -6.45 -10.83
C LYS A 158 -16.83 -7.50 -9.95
N PRO A 159 -16.20 -7.08 -8.84
CA PRO A 159 -15.54 -8.01 -7.94
C PRO A 159 -16.54 -8.99 -7.33
N GLU A 160 -16.17 -10.27 -7.26
CA GLU A 160 -16.96 -11.31 -6.55
C GLU A 160 -16.80 -11.21 -5.03
N ILE A 161 -15.68 -10.62 -4.58
CA ILE A 161 -15.33 -10.45 -3.17
C ILE A 161 -16.13 -9.27 -2.58
N PRO A 162 -16.78 -9.44 -1.41
CA PRO A 162 -17.51 -8.35 -0.76
C PRO A 162 -16.60 -7.18 -0.41
N ILE A 163 -17.11 -5.97 -0.60
CA ILE A 163 -16.45 -4.72 -0.23
C ILE A 163 -17.27 -4.07 0.88
N ILE A 164 -16.62 -3.77 2.00
CA ILE A 164 -17.20 -2.96 3.07
C ILE A 164 -16.41 -1.67 3.22
N ALA A 165 -17.09 -0.59 3.58
CA ALA A 165 -16.48 0.73 3.55
C ALA A 165 -16.62 1.47 4.89
N ARG A 166 -15.64 2.32 5.17
CA ARG A 166 -15.77 3.39 6.15
C ARG A 166 -15.27 4.68 5.51
N LEU A 167 -16.16 5.67 5.46
CA LEU A 167 -15.86 7.02 4.99
C LEU A 167 -16.06 8.00 6.15
N THR A 168 -15.05 8.83 6.43
CA THR A 168 -15.11 9.89 7.44
C THR A 168 -14.43 11.15 6.92
N GLY A 169 -14.95 12.32 7.28
CA GLY A 169 -14.37 13.62 6.92
C GLY A 169 -15.28 14.47 6.03
N THR A 170 -14.70 15.25 5.12
CA THR A 170 -15.43 16.20 4.28
C THR A 170 -16.49 15.49 3.44
N ASN A 171 -17.75 15.95 3.49
CA ASN A 171 -18.91 15.36 2.81
C ASN A 171 -19.16 13.87 3.10
N GLN A 172 -18.76 13.37 4.27
CA GLN A 172 -18.96 11.97 4.63
C GLN A 172 -20.42 11.50 4.54
N GLU A 173 -21.40 12.34 4.89
CA GLU A 173 -22.82 11.94 4.89
C GLU A 173 -23.29 11.66 3.46
N GLU A 174 -22.91 12.50 2.50
CA GLU A 174 -23.22 12.31 1.10
C GLU A 174 -22.46 11.11 0.50
N GLY A 175 -21.18 10.96 0.81
CA GLY A 175 -20.41 9.78 0.38
C GLY A 175 -21.01 8.48 0.91
N ARG A 176 -21.43 8.45 2.18
CA ARG A 176 -22.13 7.29 2.77
C ARG A 176 -23.48 7.04 2.10
N ARG A 177 -24.23 8.08 1.73
CA ARG A 177 -25.50 7.94 0.99
C ARG A 177 -25.28 7.28 -0.36
N ILE A 178 -24.29 7.75 -1.13
CA ILE A 178 -23.92 7.17 -2.43
C ILE A 178 -23.56 5.69 -2.31
N LEU A 179 -22.74 5.31 -1.32
CA LEU A 179 -22.37 3.91 -1.10
C LEU A 179 -23.57 3.04 -0.71
N LYS A 180 -24.47 3.53 0.15
CA LYS A 180 -25.71 2.82 0.52
C LYS A 180 -26.62 2.57 -0.68
N GLU A 181 -26.79 3.56 -1.55
CA GLU A 181 -27.58 3.44 -2.79
C GLU A 181 -26.98 2.42 -3.76
N ALA A 182 -25.65 2.29 -3.75
CA ALA A 182 -24.93 1.26 -4.48
C ALA A 182 -24.88 -0.11 -3.77
N GLN A 183 -25.60 -0.28 -2.66
CA GLN A 183 -25.65 -1.51 -1.85
C GLN A 183 -24.30 -1.94 -1.26
N ILE A 184 -23.40 -0.99 -1.01
CA ILE A 184 -22.11 -1.22 -0.35
C ILE A 184 -22.28 -0.94 1.15
N PRO A 185 -22.06 -1.93 2.04
CA PRO A 185 -22.11 -1.71 3.48
C PRO A 185 -21.14 -0.62 3.90
N VAL A 186 -21.65 0.39 4.60
CA VAL A 186 -20.85 1.53 5.06
C VAL A 186 -21.02 1.76 6.55
N PHE A 187 -19.89 1.90 7.23
CA PHE A 187 -19.77 1.99 8.68
C PHE A 187 -19.22 3.35 9.10
N THR A 188 -19.45 3.71 10.37
CA THR A 188 -19.09 5.04 10.87
C THR A 188 -17.80 5.04 11.67
N SER A 189 -17.56 3.97 12.44
CA SER A 189 -16.36 3.79 13.24
C SER A 189 -15.38 2.80 12.60
N MET A 190 -14.11 2.93 12.98
CA MET A 190 -13.07 1.99 12.55
C MET A 190 -13.26 0.61 13.20
N ASP A 191 -13.68 0.58 14.47
CA ASP A 191 -13.94 -0.67 15.18
C ASP A 191 -15.08 -1.48 14.57
N GLU A 192 -16.21 -0.85 14.21
CA GLU A 192 -17.34 -1.56 13.60
C GLU A 192 -16.96 -2.16 12.25
N VAL A 193 -16.31 -1.38 11.38
CA VAL A 193 -15.97 -1.85 10.02
C VAL A 193 -14.94 -2.98 10.08
N VAL A 194 -13.98 -2.92 11.00
CA VAL A 194 -12.97 -3.96 11.14
C VAL A 194 -13.58 -5.23 11.74
N LYS A 195 -14.41 -5.11 12.79
CA LYS A 195 -15.11 -6.28 13.36
C LYS A 195 -15.97 -6.98 12.31
N GLU A 196 -16.64 -6.21 11.45
CA GLU A 196 -17.39 -6.77 10.32
C GLU A 196 -16.46 -7.49 9.33
N ALA A 197 -15.33 -6.89 8.95
CA ALA A 197 -14.35 -7.56 8.08
C ALA A 197 -13.93 -8.92 8.65
N VAL A 198 -13.60 -8.94 9.95
CA VAL A 198 -13.21 -10.18 10.64
C VAL A 198 -14.35 -11.20 10.65
N SER A 199 -15.58 -10.77 10.93
CA SER A 199 -16.75 -11.66 10.98
C SER A 199 -17.01 -12.35 9.63
N ILE A 200 -16.82 -11.66 8.52
CA ILE A 200 -16.98 -12.20 7.16
C ILE A 200 -15.92 -13.27 6.84
N THR A 201 -14.72 -13.15 7.42
CA THR A 201 -13.60 -14.06 7.13
C THR A 201 -13.50 -15.28 8.03
N SER A 202 -14.19 -15.23 9.18
CA SER A 202 -14.27 -16.29 10.19
C SER A 202 -15.08 -17.48 9.68
#